data_AF-I3UBH1-F1
#
_entry.id   AF-I3UBH1-F1
#
_cell.length_a   1.000
_cell.length_b   1.000
_cell.length_c   1.000
_cell.angle_alpha   90.00
_cell.angle_beta   90.00
_cell.angle_gamma   90.00
#
_symmetry.space_group_name_H-M   'P 1'
#
loop_
_entity.id
_entity.type
_entity.pdbx_description
1 polymer ?
#
loop_
_entity_poly.entity_id
_entity_poly.type
_entity_poly.pdbx_seq_one_letter_code
_entity_poly.pdbx_strand_id
1 'polypeptide(L)'
;MLIPFPKLMQCALIVATMSVFYPGVTQAQEPSANPALTVTVQTVNSTQIIPGFGATGNVRAWHDASVSAQTSGLRLKALYADVGDRVKVGQMLAEFEDTSSRGDLTQAEALLGRSRPGVAGYGQAKCRPYPENPRQRRHQSIRSRPGPVR
;
A
#
# COMPACT_ATOMS: atom_id res chain seq x y z
N MET A 1 -28.05 28.56 90.01
CA MET A 1 -27.05 28.22 88.97
C MET A 1 -27.24 29.20 87.81
N LEU A 2 -26.82 30.47 87.81
CA LEU A 2 -25.67 31.21 88.35
C LEU A 2 -24.33 30.90 87.66
N ILE A 3 -24.22 31.28 86.38
CA ILE A 3 -22.94 31.55 85.70
C ILE A 3 -22.53 32.97 86.12
N PRO A 4 -21.33 33.18 86.69
CA PRO A 4 -21.10 34.30 87.59
C PRO A 4 -20.91 35.61 86.82
N PHE A 5 -21.57 36.65 87.31
CA PHE A 5 -21.52 38.06 86.87
C PHE A 5 -20.13 38.76 86.88
N PRO A 6 -19.04 38.32 87.55
CA PRO A 6 -17.80 39.10 87.57
C PRO A 6 -16.98 38.99 86.26
N LYS A 7 -17.26 38.02 85.38
CA LYS A 7 -16.54 37.89 84.09
C LYS A 7 -16.99 38.92 83.04
N LEU A 8 -18.26 39.33 83.06
CA LEU A 8 -18.76 40.40 82.19
C LEU A 8 -18.24 41.78 82.64
N MET A 9 -18.08 41.98 83.94
CA MET A 9 -17.58 43.22 84.53
C MET A 9 -16.06 43.40 84.30
N GLN A 10 -15.28 42.31 84.27
CA GLN A 10 -13.85 42.35 83.95
C GLN A 10 -13.58 42.74 82.48
N CYS A 11 -14.36 42.21 81.52
CA CYS A 11 -14.20 42.52 80.10
C CYS A 11 -14.57 43.97 79.78
N ALA A 12 -15.62 44.51 80.40
CA ALA A 12 -15.99 45.92 80.24
C ALA A 12 -14.89 46.88 80.75
N LEU A 13 -14.21 46.52 81.84
CA LEU A 13 -13.14 47.33 82.44
C LEU A 13 -11.85 47.31 81.60
N ILE A 14 -11.57 46.20 80.91
CA ILE A 14 -10.42 46.09 79.98
C ILE A 14 -10.68 46.86 78.68
N VAL A 15 -11.91 46.82 78.13
CA VAL A 15 -12.27 47.58 76.93
C VAL A 15 -12.26 49.09 77.19
N ALA A 16 -12.73 49.53 78.36
CA ALA A 16 -12.74 50.95 78.73
C ALA A 16 -11.32 51.52 78.92
N THR A 17 -10.39 50.74 79.48
CA THR A 17 -8.99 51.19 79.67
C THR A 17 -8.18 51.17 78.37
N MET A 18 -8.47 50.26 77.44
CA MET A 18 -7.84 50.25 76.10
C MET A 18 -8.33 51.35 75.16
N SER A 19 -9.56 51.85 75.33
CA SER A 19 -10.09 52.96 74.51
C SER A 19 -9.49 54.33 74.88
N VAL A 20 -8.89 54.47 76.06
CA VAL A 20 -8.26 55.73 76.51
C VAL A 20 -6.80 55.85 76.02
N PHE A 21 -6.16 54.72 75.67
CA PHE A 21 -4.73 54.69 75.33
C PHE A 21 -4.39 54.76 73.83
N TYR A 22 -5.39 54.69 72.91
CA TYR A 22 -5.14 54.80 71.46
C TYR A 22 -6.19 55.64 70.71
N PRO A 23 -6.25 56.98 70.89
CA PRO A 23 -7.04 57.83 70.02
C PRO A 23 -6.21 58.16 68.78
N GLY A 24 -6.20 57.26 67.78
CA GLY A 24 -5.68 57.66 66.46
C GLY A 24 -5.07 56.56 65.61
N VAL A 25 -5.89 55.63 65.10
CA VAL A 25 -5.68 55.05 63.77
C VAL A 25 -7.04 54.72 63.16
N THR A 26 -7.73 55.74 62.65
CA THR A 26 -8.82 55.55 61.70
C THR A 26 -8.65 56.61 60.62
N GLN A 27 -7.70 56.38 59.71
CA GLN A 27 -7.73 57.01 58.41
C GLN A 27 -8.13 55.95 57.39
N ALA A 28 -9.32 56.15 56.82
CA ALA A 28 -9.76 55.45 55.64
C ALA A 28 -8.85 55.88 54.48
N GLN A 29 -8.14 54.92 53.90
CA GLN A 29 -7.36 55.10 52.67
C GLN A 29 -8.32 55.41 51.51
N GLU A 30 -8.20 56.59 50.91
CA GLU A 30 -8.89 56.93 49.66
C GLU A 30 -8.35 56.05 48.51
N PRO A 31 -9.21 55.61 47.56
CA PRO A 31 -8.76 54.81 46.42
C PRO A 31 -8.00 55.69 45.43
N SER A 32 -6.69 55.49 45.32
CA SER A 32 -5.85 56.12 44.29
C SER A 32 -6.26 55.60 42.91
N ALA A 33 -6.72 56.51 42.04
CA ALA A 33 -7.05 56.22 40.66
C ALA A 33 -5.78 55.88 39.85
N ASN A 34 -5.59 54.60 39.55
CA ASN A 34 -4.57 54.14 38.61
C ASN A 34 -5.00 54.46 37.17
N PRO A 35 -4.14 55.04 36.31
CA PRO A 35 -4.48 55.28 34.92
C PRO A 35 -4.70 53.94 34.20
N ALA A 36 -5.90 53.75 33.65
CA ALA A 36 -6.26 52.54 32.93
C ALA A 36 -5.51 52.51 31.58
N LEU A 37 -4.66 51.50 31.41
CA LEU A 37 -3.90 51.26 30.18
C LEU A 37 -4.87 50.77 29.10
N THR A 38 -5.07 51.56 28.04
CA THR A 38 -5.96 51.20 26.94
C THR A 38 -5.36 50.04 26.14
N VAL A 39 -5.89 48.84 26.36
CA VAL A 39 -5.55 47.64 25.60
C VAL A 39 -6.56 47.43 24.50
N THR A 40 -6.07 47.18 23.29
CA THR A 40 -6.91 46.81 22.14
C THR A 40 -7.12 45.31 22.17
N VAL A 41 -8.37 44.88 22.28
CA VAL A 41 -8.76 43.47 22.24
C VAL A 41 -9.41 43.14 20.91
N GLN A 42 -9.06 41.98 20.36
CA GLN A 42 -9.68 41.43 19.15
C GLN A 42 -10.32 40.08 19.47
N THR A 43 -11.59 39.92 19.08
CA THR A 43 -12.33 38.68 19.31
C THR A 43 -11.78 37.57 18.42
N VAL A 44 -11.28 36.50 19.04
CA VAL A 44 -10.76 35.32 18.34
C VAL A 44 -11.94 34.47 17.86
N ASN A 45 -12.05 34.28 16.56
CA ASN A 45 -13.02 33.37 15.96
C ASN A 45 -12.33 32.07 15.55
N SER A 46 -12.84 30.93 16.01
CA SER A 46 -12.34 29.61 15.62
C SER A 46 -12.96 29.22 14.28
N THR A 47 -12.12 29.09 13.25
CA THR A 47 -12.53 28.60 11.93
C THR A 47 -11.68 27.38 11.60
N GLN A 48 -12.30 26.34 11.06
CA GLN A 48 -11.60 25.15 10.61
C GLN A 48 -10.81 25.49 9.33
N ILE A 49 -9.48 25.45 9.45
CA ILE A 49 -8.57 25.65 8.31
C ILE A 49 -8.07 24.28 7.89
N ILE A 50 -8.25 23.94 6.61
CA ILE A 50 -7.66 22.74 6.03
C ILE A 50 -6.31 23.14 5.43
N PRO A 51 -5.17 22.76 6.04
CA PRO A 51 -3.87 23.06 5.45
C PRO A 51 -3.73 22.28 4.15
N GLY A 52 -3.52 22.99 3.04
CA GLY A 52 -3.14 22.37 1.77
C GLY A 52 -1.69 21.90 1.83
N PHE A 53 -1.40 20.76 1.20
CA PHE A 53 -0.03 20.30 0.97
C PHE A 53 0.24 20.23 -0.53
N GLY A 54 1.23 20.99 -0.99
CA GLY A 54 1.69 20.96 -2.37
C GLY A 54 2.81 19.94 -2.54
N ALA A 55 2.62 18.97 -3.44
CA ALA A 55 3.65 18.01 -3.82
C ALA A 55 3.94 18.17 -5.31
N THR A 56 5.19 18.51 -5.65
CA THR A 56 5.67 18.54 -7.03
C THR A 56 6.33 17.21 -7.35
N GLY A 57 5.86 16.54 -8.39
CA GLY A 57 6.41 15.27 -8.84
C GLY A 57 6.25 15.11 -10.33
N ASN A 58 7.16 14.36 -10.95
CA ASN A 58 7.06 14.05 -12.38
C ASN A 58 6.17 12.81 -12.57
N VAL A 59 5.25 12.88 -13.54
CA VAL A 59 4.39 11.75 -13.88
C VAL A 59 5.14 10.85 -14.86
N ARG A 60 5.18 9.55 -14.57
CA ARG A 60 5.75 8.53 -15.46
C ARG A 60 4.69 7.51 -15.83
N ALA A 61 4.83 6.94 -17.02
CA ALA A 61 4.02 5.80 -17.41
C ALA A 61 4.32 4.64 -16.46
N TRP A 62 3.28 4.06 -15.87
CA TRP A 62 3.40 2.80 -15.13
C TRP A 62 3.98 1.74 -16.08
N HIS A 63 3.46 1.68 -17.31
CA HIS A 63 3.85 0.71 -18.32
C HIS A 63 4.37 1.41 -19.56
N ASP A 64 5.60 1.06 -19.94
CA ASP A 64 6.20 1.40 -21.21
C ASP A 64 6.33 0.11 -22.04
N ALA A 65 6.01 0.18 -23.32
CA ALA A 65 6.08 -0.94 -24.25
C ALA A 65 6.68 -0.44 -25.57
N SER A 66 7.88 -0.91 -25.89
CA SER A 66 8.51 -0.67 -27.18
C SER A 66 8.14 -1.78 -28.16
N VAL A 67 7.56 -1.39 -29.31
CA VAL A 67 7.23 -2.32 -30.40
C VAL A 67 8.29 -2.18 -31.48
N SER A 68 8.93 -3.29 -31.85
CA SER A 68 9.92 -3.33 -32.92
C SER A 68 9.62 -4.48 -33.89
N ALA A 69 10.11 -4.35 -35.12
CA ALA A 69 10.01 -5.41 -36.11
C ALA A 69 10.98 -6.55 -35.76
N GLN A 70 10.46 -7.77 -35.61
CA GLN A 70 11.28 -8.95 -35.31
C GLN A 70 12.19 -9.34 -36.49
N THR A 71 11.72 -9.15 -37.71
CA THR A 71 12.49 -9.40 -38.95
C THR A 71 12.95 -8.08 -39.53
N SER A 72 14.26 -7.82 -39.47
CA SER A 72 14.88 -6.63 -40.06
C SER A 72 15.09 -6.81 -41.57
N GLY A 73 14.99 -5.71 -42.32
CA GLY A 73 15.30 -5.67 -43.76
C GLY A 73 14.15 -5.98 -44.72
N LEU A 74 12.94 -6.29 -44.22
CA LEU A 74 11.76 -6.46 -45.07
C LEU A 74 11.15 -5.07 -45.35
N ARG A 75 10.63 -4.88 -46.57
CA ARG A 75 9.97 -3.63 -46.95
C ARG A 75 8.60 -3.55 -46.28
N LEU A 76 8.23 -2.35 -45.85
CA LEU A 76 6.91 -2.07 -45.30
C LEU A 76 5.89 -2.05 -46.46
N LYS A 77 4.88 -2.91 -46.40
CA LYS A 77 3.80 -3.01 -47.38
C LYS A 77 2.66 -2.06 -47.05
N ALA A 78 2.28 -1.98 -45.79
CA ALA A 78 1.24 -1.07 -45.31
C ALA A 78 1.46 -0.70 -43.84
N LEU A 79 1.01 0.50 -43.45
CA LEU A 79 1.00 0.98 -42.07
C LEU A 79 -0.46 1.30 -41.69
N TYR A 80 -0.90 0.75 -40.55
CA TYR A 80 -2.29 0.84 -40.09
C TYR A 80 -2.47 1.70 -38.82
N ALA A 81 -1.38 2.15 -38.20
CA ALA A 81 -1.41 2.99 -37.01
C ALA A 81 -0.38 4.11 -37.14
N ASP A 82 -0.76 5.32 -36.75
CA ASP A 82 0.12 6.50 -36.76
C ASP A 82 0.51 6.92 -35.33
N VAL A 83 1.47 7.83 -35.24
CA VAL A 83 1.95 8.40 -33.99
C VAL A 83 0.81 9.13 -33.29
N GLY A 84 0.52 8.71 -32.06
CA GLY A 84 -0.53 9.29 -31.21
C GLY A 84 -1.82 8.49 -31.18
N ASP A 85 -1.97 7.47 -32.03
CA ASP A 85 -3.14 6.60 -32.02
C ASP A 85 -3.16 5.68 -30.79
N ARG A 86 -4.37 5.44 -30.27
CA ARG A 86 -4.59 4.44 -29.20
C ARG A 86 -4.78 3.06 -29.82
N VAL A 87 -3.87 2.16 -29.52
CA VAL A 87 -3.86 0.79 -30.06
C VAL A 87 -4.19 -0.24 -29.00
N LYS A 88 -4.80 -1.36 -29.40
CA LYS A 88 -5.10 -2.49 -28.53
C LYS A 88 -4.06 -3.60 -28.67
N VAL A 89 -3.91 -4.43 -27.64
CA VAL A 89 -3.06 -5.62 -27.71
C VAL A 89 -3.57 -6.55 -28.82
N GLY A 90 -2.65 -7.00 -29.67
CA GLY A 90 -2.96 -7.88 -30.80
C GLY A 90 -3.49 -7.16 -32.04
N GLN A 91 -3.59 -5.83 -32.04
CA GLN A 91 -3.94 -5.06 -33.22
C GLN A 91 -2.77 -5.06 -34.23
N MET A 92 -3.08 -5.24 -35.52
CA MET A 92 -2.11 -5.12 -36.59
C MET A 92 -1.71 -3.65 -36.77
N LEU A 93 -0.43 -3.35 -36.62
CA LEU A 93 0.11 -1.98 -36.75
C LEU A 93 0.76 -1.74 -38.11
N ALA A 94 1.44 -2.76 -38.64
CA ALA A 94 2.19 -2.70 -39.88
C ALA A 94 2.16 -4.08 -40.55
N GLU A 95 2.12 -4.07 -41.88
CA GLU A 95 2.28 -5.26 -42.71
C GLU A 95 3.59 -5.14 -43.48
N PHE A 96 4.41 -6.19 -43.40
CA PHE A 96 5.68 -6.29 -44.10
C PHE A 96 5.56 -7.27 -45.27
N GLU A 97 6.31 -7.04 -46.35
CA GLU A 97 6.38 -7.98 -47.47
C GLU A 97 7.00 -9.31 -47.02
N ASP A 98 6.41 -10.43 -47.43
CA ASP A 98 6.71 -11.77 -46.90
C ASP A 98 7.44 -12.70 -47.89
N THR A 99 7.97 -12.16 -48.98
CA THR A 99 8.55 -12.94 -50.09
C THR A 99 9.74 -13.80 -49.67
N SER A 100 10.66 -13.25 -48.88
CA SER A 100 11.81 -13.98 -48.34
C SER A 100 11.39 -15.03 -47.31
N SER A 101 10.50 -14.66 -46.38
CA SER A 101 10.01 -15.56 -45.33
C SER A 101 9.25 -16.77 -45.90
N ARG A 102 8.46 -16.59 -46.97
CA ARG A 102 7.80 -17.71 -47.67
C ARG A 102 8.79 -18.66 -48.34
N GLY A 103 9.88 -18.13 -48.87
CA GLY A 103 10.96 -18.93 -49.46
C GLY A 103 11.58 -19.87 -48.43
N ASP A 104 11.92 -19.34 -47.26
CA ASP A 104 12.50 -20.10 -46.15
C ASP A 104 11.57 -21.21 -45.66
N LEU A 105 10.26 -20.91 -45.55
CA LEU A 105 9.25 -21.91 -45.18
C LEU A 105 9.18 -23.04 -46.21
N THR A 106 9.10 -22.71 -47.49
CA THR A 106 9.04 -23.70 -48.58
C THR A 106 10.29 -24.59 -48.59
N GLN A 107 11.46 -24.00 -48.34
CA GLN A 107 12.72 -24.73 -48.23
C GLN A 107 12.73 -25.67 -47.01
N ALA A 108 12.29 -25.19 -45.86
CA ALA A 108 12.20 -25.99 -44.64
C ALA A 108 11.22 -27.16 -44.81
N GLU A 109 10.06 -26.93 -45.42
CA GLU A 109 9.08 -27.98 -45.73
C GLU A 109 9.64 -29.03 -46.69
N ALA A 110 10.37 -28.62 -47.73
CA ALA A 110 11.05 -29.53 -48.64
C ALA A 110 12.14 -30.37 -47.94
N LEU A 111 12.87 -29.78 -46.99
CA LEU A 111 13.85 -30.50 -46.16
C LEU A 111 13.17 -31.50 -45.23
N LEU A 112 12.05 -31.12 -44.59
CA LEU A 112 11.25 -32.01 -43.76
C LEU A 112 10.68 -33.17 -44.59
N GLY A 113 10.12 -32.90 -45.78
CA GLY A 113 9.62 -33.93 -46.69
C GLY A 113 10.70 -34.94 -47.08
N ARG A 114 11.93 -34.47 -47.31
CA ARG A 114 13.09 -35.36 -47.57
C ARG A 114 13.56 -36.13 -46.34
N SER A 115 13.46 -35.58 -45.13
CA SER A 115 13.99 -36.19 -43.91
C SER A 115 12.99 -37.04 -43.11
N ARG A 116 11.68 -36.86 -43.33
CA ARG A 116 10.61 -37.63 -42.66
C ARG A 116 10.62 -39.16 -42.88
N PRO A 117 11.24 -39.75 -43.92
CA PRO A 117 11.24 -41.21 -44.08
C PRO A 117 11.88 -41.99 -42.90
N GLY A 118 12.76 -41.35 -42.10
CA GLY A 118 13.46 -42.02 -41.01
C GLY A 118 12.72 -42.06 -39.67
N VAL A 119 11.73 -41.18 -39.43
CA VAL A 119 11.18 -41.00 -38.07
C VAL A 119 10.20 -42.09 -37.62
N ALA A 120 9.73 -42.95 -38.54
CA ALA A 120 8.83 -44.06 -38.23
C ALA A 120 9.50 -45.22 -37.47
N GLY A 121 10.84 -45.28 -37.42
CA GLY A 121 11.58 -46.35 -36.73
C GLY A 121 11.88 -46.09 -35.25
N TYR A 122 11.75 -44.85 -34.77
CA TYR A 122 12.25 -44.47 -33.43
C TYR A 122 11.29 -44.77 -32.26
N GLY A 123 10.03 -45.14 -32.54
CA GLY A 123 9.03 -45.47 -31.50
C GLY A 123 9.09 -46.93 -31.01
N GLN A 124 9.57 -47.87 -31.83
CA GLN A 124 9.55 -49.30 -31.50
C GLN A 124 10.90 -49.84 -31.00
N ALA A 125 12.01 -49.14 -31.28
CA ALA A 125 13.34 -49.61 -30.89
C ALA A 125 13.72 -49.38 -29.41
N LYS A 126 12.89 -48.68 -28.61
CA LYS A 126 13.23 -48.30 -27.22
C LYS A 126 12.40 -48.94 -26.11
N CYS A 127 11.32 -49.67 -26.42
CA CYS A 127 10.63 -50.46 -25.40
C CYS A 127 11.21 -51.87 -25.31
N ARG A 128 12.49 -51.98 -24.93
CA ARG A 128 13.00 -53.27 -24.46
C ARG A 128 12.39 -53.49 -23.08
N PRO A 129 11.58 -54.55 -22.86
CA PRO A 129 10.95 -54.79 -21.56
C PRO A 129 12.05 -54.94 -20.51
N TYR A 130 11.91 -54.25 -19.38
CA TYR A 130 12.80 -54.41 -18.24
C TYR A 130 12.67 -55.85 -17.72
N PRO A 131 13.78 -56.59 -17.50
CA PRO A 131 13.69 -57.94 -16.99
C PRO A 131 13.09 -57.94 -15.58
N GLU A 132 11.92 -58.54 -15.42
CA GLU A 132 11.23 -58.64 -14.13
C GLU A 132 12.06 -59.50 -13.16
N ASN A 133 12.31 -59.01 -11.95
CA ASN A 133 13.14 -59.70 -10.96
C ASN A 133 12.36 -60.88 -10.33
N PRO A 134 12.87 -62.13 -10.40
CA PRO A 134 12.19 -63.31 -9.83
C PRO A 134 11.90 -63.22 -8.33
N ARG A 135 12.65 -62.39 -7.58
CA ARG A 135 12.41 -62.16 -6.15
C ARG A 135 11.14 -61.36 -5.90
N GLN A 136 10.81 -60.39 -6.76
CA GLN A 136 9.60 -59.56 -6.61
C GLN A 136 8.32 -60.35 -6.90
N ARG A 137 8.35 -61.23 -7.92
CA ARG A 137 7.21 -62.09 -8.27
C ARG A 137 6.78 -63.00 -7.11
N ARG A 138 7.73 -63.44 -6.28
CA ARG A 138 7.48 -64.29 -5.11
C ARG A 138 6.76 -63.56 -3.97
N HIS A 139 7.01 -62.26 -3.78
CA HIS A 139 6.33 -61.47 -2.75
C HIS A 139 4.92 -61.02 -3.16
N GLN A 140 4.67 -60.86 -4.47
CA GLN A 140 3.40 -60.37 -4.97
C GLN A 140 2.31 -61.46 -4.99
N SER A 141 2.68 -62.72 -5.29
CA SER A 141 1.74 -63.85 -5.33
C SER A 141 1.20 -64.27 -3.95
N ILE A 142 1.84 -63.86 -2.86
CA ILE A 142 1.37 -64.11 -1.49
C ILE A 142 0.28 -63.09 -1.10
N ARG A 143 0.34 -61.88 -1.64
CA ARG A 143 -0.56 -60.77 -1.26
C ARG A 143 -1.93 -60.83 -1.96
N SER A 144 -2.04 -61.56 -3.06
CA SER A 144 -3.24 -61.63 -3.90
C SER A 144 -4.14 -62.85 -3.64
N ARG A 145 -3.98 -63.57 -2.52
CA ARG A 145 -4.98 -64.58 -2.10
C ARG A 145 -6.12 -63.88 -1.35
N PRO A 146 -7.35 -63.80 -1.90
CA PRO A 146 -8.47 -63.24 -1.19
C PRO A 146 -8.84 -64.21 -0.04
N GLY A 147 -8.80 -63.72 1.19
CA GLY A 147 -9.26 -64.48 2.37
C GLY A 147 -10.78 -64.69 2.32
N PRO A 148 -11.30 -65.76 2.93
CA PRO A 148 -12.74 -66.00 2.93
C PRO A 148 -13.44 -64.92 3.78
N VAL A 149 -14.29 -64.15 3.13
CA VAL A 149 -15.23 -63.23 3.79
C VAL A 149 -16.34 -64.10 4.40
N ARG A 150 -16.50 -64.04 5.72
CA ARG A 150 -17.52 -64.76 6.48
C ARG A 150 -18.76 -63.91 6.66
#